data_AF-A0A8T3MR27-F1
#
_entry.id   AF-A0A8T3MR27-F1
#
_cell.length_a   1.000
_cell.length_b   1.000
_cell.length_c   1.000
_cell.angle_alpha   90.00
_cell.angle_beta   90.00
_cell.angle_gamma   90.00
#
_symmetry.space_group_name_H-M   'P 1'
#
loop_
_entity.id
_entity.type
_entity.pdbx_description
1 polymer ?
#
loop_
_entity_poly.entity_id
_entity_poly.type
_entity_poly.pdbx_seq_one_letter_code
_entity_poly.pdbx_strand_id
1 'polypeptide(L)'
;MHETEVILGLVAVVAALAALARRIGMPYPILMVVAGMAIGWIPGVPRIELEPEIVFLVFLPPLLYVAASFTSIRDFRANTRPIGLLAIGLVLFTIGTVAAVAHWAIPGL
;
A
#
# COMPACT_ATOMS: atom_id res chain seq x y z
N MET A 1 -11.19 28.02 8.44
CA MET A 1 -12.54 27.50 8.14
C MET A 1 -12.51 26.53 6.95
N HIS A 2 -11.86 26.85 5.83
CA HIS A 2 -11.83 25.96 4.65
C HIS A 2 -10.99 24.68 4.82
N GLU A 3 -9.86 24.69 5.54
CA GLU A 3 -9.05 23.46 5.72
C GLU A 3 -9.78 22.37 6.50
N THR A 4 -10.54 22.73 7.54
CA THR A 4 -11.32 21.78 8.34
C THR A 4 -12.45 21.16 7.54
N GLU A 5 -13.12 21.93 6.69
CA GLU A 5 -14.16 21.45 5.78
C GLU A 5 -13.59 20.45 4.76
N VAL A 6 -12.40 20.72 4.22
CA VAL A 6 -11.72 19.82 3.28
C VAL A 6 -11.32 18.51 3.96
N ILE A 7 -10.75 18.56 5.16
CA ILE A 7 -10.37 17.35 5.91
C ILE A 7 -11.61 16.52 6.27
N LEU A 8 -12.68 17.16 6.75
CA LEU A 8 -13.94 16.48 7.04
C LEU A 8 -14.56 15.87 5.78
N GLY A 9 -14.50 16.58 4.65
CA GLY A 9 -14.93 16.07 3.35
C GLY A 9 -14.13 14.84 2.92
N LEU A 10 -12.80 14.87 3.05
CA LEU A 10 -11.94 13.72 2.77
C LEU A 10 -12.27 12.53 3.68
N VAL A 11 -12.41 12.74 4.99
CA VAL A 11 -12.79 11.67 5.93
C VAL A 11 -14.15 11.08 5.58
N ALA A 12 -15.13 11.91 5.19
CA ALA A 12 -16.44 11.45 4.75
C ALA A 12 -16.36 10.61 3.46
N VAL A 13 -15.57 11.04 2.47
CA VAL A 13 -15.33 10.28 1.23
C VAL A 13 -14.68 8.94 1.55
N VAL A 14 -13.64 8.94 2.39
CA VAL A 14 -12.94 7.73 2.83
C VAL A 14 -13.91 6.76 3.53
N ALA A 15 -14.74 7.26 4.45
CA ALA A 15 -15.74 6.45 5.15
C ALA A 15 -16.80 5.89 4.19
N ALA A 16 -17.28 6.68 3.23
CA ALA A 16 -18.24 6.25 2.22
C ALA A 16 -17.64 5.16 1.31
N LEU A 17 -16.39 5.34 0.85
CA LEU A 17 -15.68 4.34 0.06
C LEU A 17 -15.43 3.05 0.85
N ALA A 18 -15.10 3.15 2.14
CA ALA A 18 -14.94 1.99 3.01
C ALA A 18 -16.25 1.20 3.15
N ALA A 19 -17.36 1.90 3.35
CA ALA A 19 -18.68 1.27 3.41
C ALA A 19 -19.06 0.62 2.07
N LEU A 20 -18.79 1.30 0.96
CA LEU A 20 -19.04 0.79 -0.38
C LEU A 20 -18.18 -0.45 -0.69
N ALA A 21 -16.89 -0.43 -0.35
CA ALA A 21 -15.96 -1.54 -0.51
C ALA A 21 -16.49 -2.82 0.13
N ARG A 22 -16.95 -2.70 1.39
CA ARG A 22 -17.56 -3.80 2.13
C ARG A 22 -18.85 -4.30 1.47
N ARG A 23 -19.67 -3.38 0.94
CA ARG A 23 -20.95 -3.73 0.31
C ARG A 23 -20.77 -4.48 -1.01
N ILE A 24 -19.77 -4.11 -1.83
CA ILE A 24 -19.50 -4.74 -3.12
C ILE A 24 -18.52 -5.92 -3.04
N GLY A 25 -17.99 -6.21 -1.84
CA GLY A 25 -17.02 -7.30 -1.62
C GLY A 25 -15.64 -7.06 -2.23
N MET A 26 -15.29 -5.82 -2.56
CA MET A 26 -14.00 -5.47 -3.15
C MET A 26 -12.96 -5.14 -2.07
N PRO A 27 -11.68 -5.53 -2.23
CA PRO A 27 -10.62 -5.11 -1.34
C PRO A 27 -10.56 -3.59 -1.23
N TYR A 28 -10.68 -3.10 0.00
CA TYR A 28 -10.64 -1.67 0.32
C TYR A 28 -9.45 -0.91 -0.30
N PRO A 29 -8.22 -1.47 -0.33
CA PRO A 29 -7.08 -0.77 -0.93
C PRO A 29 -7.28 -0.42 -2.41
N ILE A 30 -7.94 -1.28 -3.18
CA ILE A 30 -8.15 -1.04 -4.62
C ILE A 30 -9.04 0.19 -4.83
N LEU A 31 -10.17 0.24 -4.13
CA LEU A 31 -11.08 1.39 -4.22
C LEU A 31 -10.44 2.68 -3.70
N MET A 32 -9.66 2.61 -2.62
CA MET A 32 -8.93 3.77 -2.11
C MET A 32 -7.95 4.32 -3.15
N VAL A 33 -7.17 3.44 -3.80
CA VAL A 33 -6.18 3.86 -4.81
C VAL A 33 -6.88 4.50 -6.01
N VAL A 34 -7.95 3.88 -6.52
CA VAL A 34 -8.70 4.42 -7.66
C VAL A 34 -9.37 5.75 -7.32
N ALA A 35 -10.00 5.86 -6.15
CA ALA A 35 -10.64 7.09 -5.72
C ALA A 35 -9.61 8.20 -5.45
N GLY A 36 -8.48 7.89 -4.81
CA GLY A 36 -7.40 8.84 -4.59
C GLY A 36 -6.81 9.35 -5.91
N MET A 37 -6.62 8.46 -6.88
CA MET A 37 -6.19 8.82 -8.23
C MET A 37 -7.20 9.75 -8.92
N ALA A 38 -8.50 9.45 -8.83
CA ALA A 38 -9.55 10.28 -9.41
C ALA A 38 -9.62 11.67 -8.76
N ILE A 39 -9.50 11.75 -7.43
CA ILE A 39 -9.47 13.02 -6.68
C ILE A 39 -8.22 13.84 -7.04
N GLY A 40 -7.08 13.19 -7.27
CA GLY A 40 -5.84 13.85 -7.66
C GLY A 40 -5.90 14.61 -8.99
N TRP A 41 -6.87 14.30 -9.86
CA TRP A 41 -7.12 15.05 -11.10
C TRP A 41 -7.96 16.31 -10.91
N ILE A 42 -8.55 16.53 -9.74
CA ILE A 42 -9.39 17.70 -9.48
C ILE A 42 -8.50 18.93 -9.23
N PRO A 43 -8.55 19.97 -10.10
CA PRO A 43 -7.78 21.19 -9.90
C PRO A 43 -8.30 21.95 -8.66
N GLY A 44 -7.38 22.36 -7.78
CA GLY A 44 -7.71 23.08 -6.55
C GLY A 44 -7.65 22.24 -5.27
N VAL A 45 -7.45 20.92 -5.36
CA VAL A 45 -7.14 20.09 -4.20
C VAL A 45 -5.69 20.35 -3.75
N PRO A 46 -5.43 20.65 -2.46
CA PRO A 46 -4.08 20.81 -1.95
C PRO A 46 -3.25 19.55 -2.20
N ARG A 47 -2.03 19.72 -2.74
CA ARG A 47 -1.09 18.61 -2.87
C ARG A 47 -0.50 18.32 -1.50
N ILE A 48 -1.01 17.27 -0.87
CA ILE A 48 -0.47 16.75 0.37
C ILE A 48 0.54 15.67 -0.01
N GLU A 49 1.83 16.02 0.09
CA GLU A 49 2.91 15.04 -0.06
C GLU A 49 3.23 14.48 1.32
N LEU A 50 3.09 13.16 1.46
CA LEU A 50 3.49 12.46 2.68
C LEU A 50 4.99 12.21 2.63
N GLU A 51 5.71 12.70 3.64
CA GLU A 51 7.12 12.41 3.79
C GLU A 51 7.33 10.88 3.93
N PRO A 52 8.23 10.28 3.14
CA PRO A 52 8.49 8.84 3.18
C PRO A 52 8.91 8.36 4.57
N GLU A 53 9.65 9.17 5.33
CA GLU A 53 10.07 8.84 6.69
C GLU A 53 8.87 8.61 7.60
N ILE A 54 7.79 9.41 7.46
CA ILE A 54 6.57 9.24 8.24
C ILE A 54 5.93 7.89 7.91
N VAL A 55 5.89 7.49 6.63
CA VAL A 55 5.35 6.18 6.23
C VAL A 55 6.16 5.04 6.86
N PHE A 56 7.48 5.10 6.77
CA PHE A 56 8.36 4.05 7.29
C PHE A 56 8.40 3.97 8.82
N LEU A 57 8.34 5.10 9.52
CA LEU A 57 8.45 5.12 10.98
C LEU A 57 7.10 4.98 11.68
N VAL A 58 6.02 5.56 11.12
CA VAL A 58 4.72 5.63 11.79
C VAL A 58 3.78 4.53 11.31
N PHE A 59 3.70 4.28 10.01
CA PHE A 59 2.71 3.36 9.45
C PHE A 59 3.24 1.92 9.35
N LEU A 60 4.47 1.75 8.86
CA LEU A 60 5.04 0.43 8.61
C LEU A 60 5.17 -0.41 9.90
N PRO A 61 5.65 0.09 11.05
CA PRO A 61 5.83 -0.76 12.23
C PRO A 61 4.51 -1.31 12.80
N PRO A 62 3.44 -0.50 12.97
CA PRO A 62 2.12 -1.03 13.34
C PRO A 62 1.57 -2.05 12.31
N LEU A 63 1.71 -1.78 11.02
CA LEU A 63 1.24 -2.70 9.97
C LEU A 63 1.98 -4.04 10.02
N LEU A 64 3.31 -4.01 10.18
CA LEU A 64 4.11 -5.22 10.34
C LEU A 64 3.77 -5.97 11.63
N TYR A 65 3.57 -5.26 12.74
CA TYR A 65 3.21 -5.86 14.02
C TYR A 65 1.87 -6.60 13.93
N VAL A 66 0.86 -5.97 13.33
CA VAL A 66 -0.46 -6.60 13.11
C VAL A 66 -0.33 -7.82 12.22
N ALA A 67 0.41 -7.74 11.11
CA ALA A 67 0.64 -8.88 10.22
C ALA A 67 1.37 -10.04 10.93
N ALA A 68 2.39 -9.73 11.73
CA ALA A 68 3.11 -10.72 12.54
C ALA A 68 2.21 -11.35 13.60
N SER A 69 1.31 -10.56 14.22
CA SER A 69 0.38 -11.04 15.25
C SER A 69 -0.66 -12.04 14.73
N PHE A 70 -1.05 -11.92 13.45
CA PHE A 70 -1.91 -12.91 12.78
C PHE A 70 -1.17 -14.17 12.31
N THR A 71 0.16 -14.22 12.46
CA THR A 71 0.99 -15.35 11.98
C THR A 71 1.29 -16.34 13.10
N SER A 72 0.97 -17.62 12.89
CA SER A 72 1.32 -18.71 13.81
C SER A 72 2.81 -19.02 13.78
N ILE A 73 3.48 -18.88 14.92
CA ILE A 73 4.92 -19.17 15.04
C ILE A 73 5.24 -20.65 14.77
N ARG A 74 4.30 -21.55 15.08
CA ARG A 74 4.48 -23.00 14.89
C ARG A 74 4.43 -23.36 13.42
N ASP A 75 3.47 -22.81 12.69
CA ASP A 75 3.31 -23.05 11.25
C ASP A 75 4.43 -22.37 10.47
N PHE A 76 4.87 -21.18 10.90
CA PHE A 76 6.05 -20.52 10.35
C PHE A 76 7.29 -21.40 10.49
N ARG A 77 7.55 -21.97 11.68
CA ARG A 77 8.68 -22.87 11.93
C ARG A 77 8.62 -24.14 11.06
N ALA A 78 7.44 -24.74 10.94
CA ALA A 78 7.24 -25.92 10.10
C ALA A 78 7.49 -25.65 8.60
N ASN A 79 7.26 -24.41 8.14
CA ASN A 79 7.37 -24.02 6.74
C ASN A 79 8.52 -23.04 6.45
N THR A 80 9.55 -23.00 7.32
CA THR A 80 10.69 -22.06 7.20
C THR A 80 11.39 -22.12 5.85
N ARG A 81 11.63 -23.32 5.30
CA ARG A 81 12.28 -23.48 4.00
C ARG A 81 11.44 -22.92 2.84
N PRO A 82 10.17 -23.32 2.65
CA PRO A 82 9.29 -22.67 1.66
C PRO A 82 9.17 -21.15 1.84
N ILE A 83 8.97 -20.69 3.08
CA ILE A 83 8.83 -19.26 3.37
C ILE A 83 10.12 -18.51 3.01
N GLY A 84 11.29 -19.03 3.37
CA GLY A 84 12.57 -18.41 3.02
C GLY A 84 12.81 -18.35 1.51
N LEU A 85 12.46 -19.41 0.77
CA LEU A 85 12.55 -19.41 -0.70
C LEU A 85 11.62 -18.38 -1.34
N LEU A 86 10.38 -18.25 -0.85
CA LEU A 86 9.41 -17.29 -1.36
C LEU A 86 9.71 -15.84 -0.93
N ALA A 87 10.20 -15.63 0.29
CA ALA A 87 10.47 -14.30 0.81
C ALA A 87 11.80 -13.72 0.33
N ILE A 88 12.85 -14.54 0.20
CA ILE A 88 14.20 -14.07 -0.18
C ILE A 88 14.49 -14.45 -1.63
N GLY A 89 14.38 -15.73 -1.97
CA GLY A 89 14.73 -16.23 -3.29
C GLY A 89 13.88 -15.62 -4.40
N LEU A 90 12.55 -15.68 -4.25
CA LEU A 90 11.64 -15.12 -5.24
C LEU A 90 11.75 -13.58 -5.30
N VAL A 91 11.95 -12.88 -4.18
CA VAL A 91 12.10 -11.41 -4.18
C VAL A 91 13.38 -10.99 -4.90
N LEU A 92 14.52 -11.65 -4.66
CA LEU A 92 15.75 -11.38 -5.40
C LEU A 92 15.57 -11.65 -6.91
N PHE A 93 14.88 -12.73 -7.24
CA PHE A 93 14.57 -13.08 -8.63
C PHE A 93 13.66 -12.03 -9.30
N THR A 94 12.60 -11.57 -8.65
CA THR A 94 11.68 -10.57 -9.21
C THR A 94 12.36 -9.21 -9.33
N ILE A 95 13.13 -8.78 -8.33
CA ILE A 95 13.90 -7.53 -8.40
C ILE A 95 14.90 -7.59 -9.56
N GLY A 96 15.66 -8.68 -9.69
CA GLY A 96 16.62 -8.86 -10.77
C GLY A 96 15.94 -8.89 -12.16
N THR A 97 14.80 -9.57 -12.26
CA THR A 97 14.02 -9.63 -13.51
C THR A 97 13.49 -8.25 -13.89
N VAL A 98 12.89 -7.52 -12.94
CA VAL A 98 12.39 -6.16 -13.17
C VAL A 98 13.53 -5.22 -13.55
N ALA A 99 14.68 -5.31 -12.87
CA ALA A 99 15.85 -4.52 -13.21
C ALA A 99 16.35 -4.81 -14.64
N ALA A 100 16.49 -6.08 -15.02
CA ALA A 100 16.91 -6.46 -16.37
C ALA A 100 15.94 -5.98 -17.45
N VAL A 101 14.62 -6.16 -17.23
CA VAL A 101 13.58 -5.68 -18.14
C VAL A 101 13.59 -4.16 -18.24
N ALA A 102 13.74 -3.44 -17.13
CA ALA A 102 13.78 -1.99 -17.12
C ALA A 102 14.98 -1.44 -17.92
N HIS A 103 16.19 -1.97 -17.70
CA HIS A 103 17.38 -1.55 -18.46
C HIS A 103 17.28 -1.91 -19.95
N TRP A 104 16.59 -3.01 -20.30
CA TRP A 104 16.38 -3.38 -21.69
C TRP A 104 15.33 -2.50 -22.38
N ALA A 105 14.23 -2.18 -21.67
CA ALA A 105 13.11 -1.42 -22.23
C ALA A 105 13.35 0.11 -22.23
N ILE A 106 14.15 0.63 -21.31
CA ILE A 106 14.46 2.05 -21.18
C ILE A 106 15.98 2.23 -21.40
N PRO A 107 16.41 2.64 -22.59
CA PRO A 107 17.81 2.90 -22.88
C PRO A 107 18.33 4.07 -22.02
N GLY A 108 19.38 3.82 -21.22
CA GLY A 108 20.05 4.86 -20.42
C GLY A 108 19.68 4.93 -18.94
N LEU A 109 19.00 3.90 -18.41
CA LEU A 109 18.93 3.63 -16.96
C LEU A 109 20.27 3.11 -16.41
#